data_AF-A0A1Q7KBC9-F1
#
_entry.id   AF-A0A1Q7KBC9-F1
#
_cell.length_a   1.000
_cell.length_b   1.000
_cell.length_c   1.000
_cell.angle_alpha   90.00
_cell.angle_beta   90.00
_cell.angle_gamma   90.00
#
_symmetry.space_group_name_H-M   'P 1'
#
loop_
_entity.id
_entity.type
_entity.pdbx_description
1 polymer ?
#
loop_
_entity_poly.entity_id
_entity_poly.type
_entity_poly.pdbx_seq_one_letter_code
_entity_poly.pdbx_strand_id
1 'polypeptide(L)'
;MSFSVFSSTYYAYAVDDKWYVGEGAKQDTYVTYRIQDLDTNNGAPFDMTIYFQKQDESGDWIAPVFVVDQGKVFPGTLKLGSLDMSVLATGSNITTEIMPYINGYKDSLQWLSAYVPKPGQSLTAASWGKIASIGGSEIKPSGTEKITAKAGTFDTTKIIYHKSIDNTIWVANEFPFPIKAQTYADVTTGQPPVQYAFELLATGTGEPPARSNVVEIPKPPLEQRTARGTYFVDLDWSPADIQPGKSVSFQISFFDSDHAAVRDVSYDFKVTDSHGNVLEDLMDRFAASSPDTQTVSFSDKNAGPVTVDVNMNAVGSRDPGPFVESAQFNIVAAPEFPASAIFIGTAILVGTVFVITRFARVGLAKLSDA
;
A
#
# COMPACT_ATOMS: atom_id res chain seq x y z
N MET A 1 18.32 49.69 -3.05
CA MET A 1 18.01 48.25 -2.92
C MET A 1 16.59 48.06 -3.43
N SER A 2 16.45 47.48 -4.62
CA SER A 2 15.16 47.31 -5.29
C SER A 2 14.69 45.88 -5.05
N PHE A 3 13.55 45.70 -4.40
CA PHE A 3 12.90 44.39 -4.28
C PHE A 3 12.07 44.13 -5.53
N SER A 4 12.49 43.15 -6.32
CA SER A 4 11.72 42.63 -7.45
C SER A 4 10.69 41.63 -6.93
N VAL A 5 9.41 42.00 -6.99
CA VAL A 5 8.28 41.09 -6.74
C VAL A 5 8.07 40.26 -8.01
N PHE A 6 8.39 38.97 -7.97
CA PHE A 6 8.01 38.04 -9.03
C PHE A 6 6.51 37.72 -8.90
N SER A 7 5.69 38.43 -9.66
CA SER A 7 4.31 38.02 -9.93
C SER A 7 4.33 36.98 -11.06
N SER A 8 4.20 35.70 -10.73
CA SER A 8 3.97 34.66 -11.73
C SER A 8 2.52 34.73 -12.19
N THR A 9 2.27 35.37 -13.33
CA THR A 9 1.01 35.26 -14.06
C THR A 9 0.87 33.83 -14.59
N TYR A 10 0.02 33.04 -13.95
CA TYR A 10 -0.46 31.78 -14.51
C TYR A 10 -1.30 32.07 -15.76
N TYR A 11 -0.96 31.44 -16.88
CA TYR A 11 -1.79 31.42 -18.07
C TYR A 11 -3.12 30.73 -17.73
N ALA A 12 -4.21 31.49 -17.75
CA ALA A 12 -5.56 30.95 -17.71
C ALA A 12 -5.90 30.31 -19.07
N TYR A 13 -5.39 29.09 -19.31
CA TYR A 13 -6.13 28.16 -20.15
C TYR A 13 -7.39 27.79 -19.36
N ALA A 14 -8.56 27.79 -19.99
CA ALA A 14 -9.77 27.26 -19.38
C ALA A 14 -9.47 25.82 -18.98
N VAL A 15 -9.30 25.57 -17.69
CA VAL A 15 -9.13 24.23 -17.15
C VAL A 15 -10.37 23.45 -17.59
N ASP A 16 -10.19 22.41 -18.42
CA ASP A 16 -11.29 21.54 -18.81
C ASP A 16 -11.89 20.95 -17.53
N ASP A 17 -13.22 20.87 -17.45
CA ASP A 17 -13.87 20.36 -16.25
C ASP A 17 -13.84 18.82 -16.21
N LYS A 18 -13.19 18.18 -17.17
CA LYS A 18 -13.02 16.73 -17.23
C LYS A 18 -11.86 16.26 -16.40
N TRP A 19 -12.03 15.06 -15.83
CA TRP A 19 -10.96 14.33 -15.17
C TRP A 19 -10.95 12.86 -15.58
N TYR A 20 -9.78 12.25 -15.60
CA TYR A 20 -9.58 10.81 -15.75
C TYR A 20 -8.43 10.31 -14.88
N VAL A 21 -8.43 9.02 -14.56
CA VAL A 21 -7.31 8.40 -13.83
C VAL A 21 -6.05 8.49 -14.70
N GLY A 22 -5.04 9.21 -14.21
CA GLY A 22 -3.81 9.53 -14.92
C GLY A 22 -3.72 10.95 -15.48
N GLU A 23 -4.76 11.77 -15.34
CA GLU A 23 -4.71 13.18 -15.73
C GLU A 23 -3.65 13.95 -14.93
N GLY A 24 -2.84 14.78 -15.58
CA GLY A 24 -1.83 15.57 -14.86
C GLY A 24 -0.60 14.76 -14.41
N ALA A 25 -0.55 13.45 -14.69
CA ALA A 25 0.70 12.69 -14.65
C ALA A 25 1.73 13.34 -15.57
N LYS A 26 2.91 13.64 -15.03
CA LYS A 26 4.00 14.31 -15.76
C LYS A 26 5.29 13.53 -15.54
N GLN A 27 6.13 13.53 -16.56
CA GLN A 27 7.48 12.98 -16.44
C GLN A 27 8.22 13.67 -15.30
N ASP A 28 9.03 12.90 -14.57
CA ASP A 28 9.83 13.39 -13.45
C ASP A 28 8.98 13.93 -12.29
N THR A 29 7.86 13.28 -12.02
CA THR A 29 7.00 13.55 -10.86
C THR A 29 6.72 12.27 -10.08
N TYR A 30 6.45 12.40 -8.78
CA TYR A 30 6.08 11.26 -7.94
C TYR A 30 4.87 11.60 -7.06
N VAL A 31 4.20 10.54 -6.62
CA VAL A 31 3.13 10.56 -5.61
C VAL A 31 3.39 9.47 -4.58
N THR A 32 3.06 9.74 -3.33
CA THR A 32 3.10 8.75 -2.24
C THR A 32 1.75 8.73 -1.54
N TYR A 33 1.16 7.55 -1.40
CA TYR A 33 -0.12 7.33 -0.73
C TYR A 33 0.04 6.40 0.46
N ARG A 34 -0.77 6.61 1.50
CA ARG A 34 -1.14 5.56 2.45
C ARG A 34 -2.40 4.89 1.93
N ILE A 35 -2.34 3.60 1.68
CA ILE A 35 -3.43 2.81 1.10
C ILE A 35 -3.83 1.75 2.11
N GLN A 36 -5.12 1.62 2.33
CA GLN A 36 -5.78 0.54 3.04
C GLN A 36 -6.73 -0.12 2.05
N ASP A 37 -6.66 -1.44 1.90
CA ASP A 37 -7.56 -2.21 1.06
C ASP A 37 -7.88 -3.54 1.77
N LEU A 38 -9.16 -3.91 1.86
CA LEU A 38 -9.64 -4.99 2.70
C LEU A 38 -9.05 -6.35 2.31
N ASP A 39 -8.85 -6.56 1.01
CA ASP A 39 -8.37 -7.80 0.42
C ASP A 39 -6.82 -7.84 0.34
N THR A 40 -6.17 -6.72 0.65
CA THR A 40 -4.71 -6.57 0.66
C THR A 40 -4.19 -6.43 2.08
N ASN A 41 -3.15 -7.18 2.45
CA ASN A 41 -2.52 -7.08 3.77
C ASN A 41 -3.54 -7.19 4.93
N ASN A 42 -4.58 -8.01 4.74
CA ASN A 42 -5.72 -8.17 5.66
C ASN A 42 -6.39 -6.84 6.08
N GLY A 43 -6.39 -5.82 5.22
CA GLY A 43 -6.96 -4.52 5.55
C GLY A 43 -6.04 -3.61 6.36
N ALA A 44 -4.77 -3.99 6.59
CA ALA A 44 -3.79 -3.11 7.22
C ALA A 44 -3.20 -2.12 6.22
N PRO A 45 -3.00 -0.85 6.62
CA PRO A 45 -2.51 0.18 5.72
C PRO A 45 -1.02 0.00 5.39
N PHE A 46 -0.66 0.30 4.13
CA PHE A 46 0.71 0.35 3.64
C PHE A 46 0.95 1.65 2.88
N ASP A 47 2.20 2.08 2.76
CA ASP A 47 2.55 3.25 1.96
C ASP A 47 3.06 2.81 0.59
N MET A 48 2.57 3.41 -0.50
CA MET A 48 3.06 3.17 -1.86
C MET A 48 3.54 4.47 -2.48
N THR A 49 4.74 4.46 -3.07
CA THR A 49 5.24 5.56 -3.90
C THR A 49 5.31 5.14 -5.36
N ILE A 50 4.81 6.01 -6.24
CA ILE A 50 4.82 5.84 -7.69
C ILE A 50 5.59 7.00 -8.29
N TYR A 51 6.66 6.71 -9.03
CA TYR A 51 7.47 7.70 -9.72
C TYR A 51 7.23 7.61 -11.24
N PHE A 52 6.68 8.66 -11.84
CA PHE A 52 6.46 8.76 -13.29
C PHE A 52 7.77 9.09 -14.02
N GLN A 53 8.65 8.10 -14.19
CA GLN A 53 10.00 8.32 -14.71
C GLN A 53 10.00 8.79 -16.17
N LYS A 54 9.20 8.13 -17.03
CA LYS A 54 9.08 8.45 -18.46
C LYS A 54 7.92 7.70 -19.10
N GLN A 55 7.54 8.11 -20.30
CA GLN A 55 6.67 7.33 -21.17
C GLN A 55 7.50 6.55 -22.21
N ASP A 56 7.00 5.39 -22.63
CA ASP A 56 7.54 4.66 -23.78
C ASP A 56 6.94 5.15 -25.11
N GLU A 57 7.31 4.49 -26.22
CA GLU A 57 6.82 4.85 -27.56
C GLU A 57 5.29 4.72 -27.72
N SER A 58 4.63 3.92 -26.87
CA SER A 58 3.17 3.76 -26.85
C SER A 58 2.49 4.80 -25.95
N GLY A 59 3.27 5.66 -25.28
CA GLY A 59 2.79 6.61 -24.29
C GLY A 59 2.54 6.00 -22.91
N ASP A 60 2.84 4.71 -22.72
CA ASP A 60 2.67 4.03 -21.44
C ASP A 60 3.77 4.46 -20.48
N TRP A 61 3.44 4.61 -19.19
CA TRP A 61 4.40 5.04 -18.20
C TRP A 61 5.30 3.90 -17.77
N ILE A 62 6.60 4.16 -17.72
CA ILE A 62 7.56 3.36 -16.96
C ILE A 62 7.67 4.02 -15.59
N ALA A 63 7.15 3.34 -14.57
CA ALA A 63 7.01 3.90 -13.24
C ALA A 63 7.70 3.02 -12.18
N PRO A 64 8.91 3.38 -11.72
CA PRO A 64 9.49 2.80 -10.52
C PRO A 64 8.54 2.98 -9.33
N VAL A 65 8.36 1.92 -8.55
CA VAL A 65 7.52 1.92 -7.36
C VAL A 65 8.28 1.33 -6.18
N PHE A 66 7.91 1.75 -4.98
CA PHE A 66 8.25 1.03 -3.77
C PHE A 66 7.09 1.08 -2.79
N VAL A 67 6.87 -0.04 -2.12
CA VAL A 67 5.89 -0.19 -1.04
C VAL A 67 6.63 -0.26 0.28
N VAL A 68 6.12 0.43 1.30
CA VAL A 68 6.56 0.33 2.67
C VAL A 68 5.42 -0.22 3.50
N ASP A 69 5.64 -1.38 4.11
CA ASP A 69 4.71 -1.98 5.05
C ASP A 69 5.47 -2.37 6.31
N GLN A 70 5.08 -1.77 7.44
CA GLN A 70 5.61 -2.06 8.78
C GLN A 70 7.16 -2.23 8.81
N GLY A 71 7.86 -1.29 8.16
CA GLY A 71 9.31 -1.24 8.09
C GLY A 71 9.96 -2.03 6.95
N LYS A 72 9.26 -2.96 6.29
CA LYS A 72 9.77 -3.63 5.08
C LYS A 72 9.57 -2.76 3.84
N VAL A 73 10.53 -2.81 2.91
CA VAL A 73 10.47 -2.09 1.63
C VAL A 73 10.46 -3.07 0.49
N PHE A 74 9.45 -2.99 -0.38
CA PHE A 74 9.27 -3.84 -1.56
C PHE A 74 9.44 -2.98 -2.82
N PRO A 75 10.58 -3.04 -3.52
CA PRO A 75 10.80 -2.28 -4.75
C PRO A 75 10.18 -2.99 -5.97
N GLY A 76 9.85 -2.21 -6.99
CA GLY A 76 9.39 -2.73 -8.28
C GLY A 76 9.42 -1.67 -9.39
N THR A 77 9.01 -2.06 -10.59
CA THR A 77 8.74 -1.14 -11.69
C THR A 77 7.46 -1.56 -12.38
N LEU A 78 6.50 -0.66 -12.44
CA LEU A 78 5.24 -0.87 -13.14
C LEU A 78 5.32 -0.25 -14.53
N LYS A 79 4.82 -0.97 -15.53
CA LYS A 79 4.39 -0.36 -16.79
C LYS A 79 2.90 -0.02 -16.65
N LEU A 80 2.55 1.26 -16.70
CA LEU A 80 1.16 1.73 -16.54
C LEU A 80 0.57 2.19 -17.86
N GLY A 81 -0.63 1.69 -18.19
CA GLY A 81 -1.34 2.02 -19.41
C GLY A 81 -1.64 3.52 -19.52
N SER A 82 -1.39 4.09 -20.70
CA SER A 82 -1.59 5.52 -20.95
C SER A 82 -3.05 6.00 -20.93
N LEU A 83 -4.01 5.07 -20.97
CA LEU A 83 -5.44 5.34 -21.04
C LEU A 83 -6.12 5.36 -19.66
N ASP A 84 -5.61 4.58 -18.71
CA ASP A 84 -6.34 4.25 -17.48
C ASP A 84 -5.44 3.95 -16.27
N MET A 85 -4.11 4.09 -16.42
CA MET A 85 -3.09 3.74 -15.43
C MET A 85 -3.15 2.27 -14.97
N SER A 86 -3.74 1.37 -15.76
CA SER A 86 -3.76 -0.06 -15.48
C SER A 86 -2.34 -0.65 -15.52
N VAL A 87 -2.06 -1.62 -14.66
CA VAL A 87 -0.76 -2.30 -14.64
C VAL A 87 -0.67 -3.29 -15.81
N LEU A 88 0.25 -3.05 -16.73
CA LEU A 88 0.54 -3.92 -17.86
C LEU A 88 1.56 -4.98 -17.44
N ALA A 89 1.17 -6.25 -17.51
CA ALA A 89 2.05 -7.37 -17.12
C ALA A 89 3.35 -7.39 -17.94
N THR A 90 3.24 -7.20 -19.26
CA THR A 90 4.42 -7.08 -20.14
C THR A 90 5.09 -5.73 -19.93
N GLY A 91 6.37 -5.75 -19.54
CA GLY A 91 7.17 -4.54 -19.31
C GLY A 91 7.23 -4.09 -17.85
N SER A 92 6.40 -4.66 -16.97
CA SER A 92 6.56 -4.53 -15.53
C SER A 92 7.65 -5.46 -15.01
N ASN A 93 8.38 -5.04 -13.98
CA ASN A 93 9.33 -5.84 -13.23
C ASN A 93 8.90 -5.83 -11.75
N ILE A 94 8.17 -6.87 -11.35
CA ILE A 94 7.59 -7.02 -10.02
C ILE A 94 7.91 -8.42 -9.51
N THR A 95 8.25 -8.51 -8.22
CA THR A 95 8.46 -9.80 -7.56
C THR A 95 7.13 -10.34 -7.01
N THR A 96 7.10 -11.60 -6.58
CA THR A 96 5.87 -12.20 -6.03
C THR A 96 5.45 -11.53 -4.72
N GLU A 97 6.41 -11.04 -3.94
CA GLU A 97 6.16 -10.43 -2.62
C GLU A 97 5.45 -9.07 -2.72
N ILE A 98 5.66 -8.31 -3.80
CA ILE A 98 4.97 -7.01 -3.98
C ILE A 98 3.55 -7.17 -4.56
N MET A 99 3.22 -8.33 -5.14
CA MET A 99 1.97 -8.56 -5.87
C MET A 99 0.70 -8.20 -5.09
N PRO A 100 0.55 -8.55 -3.80
CA PRO A 100 -0.64 -8.17 -3.03
C PRO A 100 -0.85 -6.66 -3.01
N TYR A 101 0.20 -5.86 -2.81
CA TYR A 101 0.13 -4.40 -2.79
C TYR A 101 -0.19 -3.79 -4.16
N ILE A 102 0.23 -4.46 -5.25
CA ILE A 102 -0.17 -4.08 -6.60
C ILE A 102 -1.66 -4.31 -6.84
N ASN A 103 -2.25 -5.36 -6.25
CA ASN A 103 -3.70 -5.54 -6.27
C ASN A 103 -4.39 -4.44 -5.45
N GLY A 104 -3.89 -4.11 -4.26
CA GLY A 104 -4.39 -2.97 -3.49
C GLY A 104 -4.36 -1.64 -4.29
N TYR A 105 -3.34 -1.39 -5.12
CA TYR A 105 -3.33 -0.26 -6.06
C TYR A 105 -4.45 -0.34 -7.10
N LYS A 106 -4.66 -1.52 -7.70
CA LYS A 106 -5.70 -1.75 -8.72
C LYS A 106 -7.11 -1.54 -8.15
N ASP A 107 -7.34 -2.08 -6.97
CA ASP A 107 -8.64 -2.13 -6.32
C ASP A 107 -9.00 -0.80 -5.62
N SER A 108 -8.02 0.11 -5.45
CA SER A 108 -8.21 1.44 -4.85
C SER A 108 -7.92 2.60 -5.80
N LEU A 109 -6.64 2.99 -5.99
CA LEU A 109 -6.24 4.18 -6.76
C LEU A 109 -6.63 4.11 -8.23
N GLN A 110 -6.51 2.93 -8.85
CA GLN A 110 -6.81 2.73 -10.27
C GLN A 110 -8.29 2.42 -10.53
N TRP A 111 -9.05 1.96 -9.53
CA TRP A 111 -10.42 1.45 -9.68
C TRP A 111 -11.38 2.42 -10.41
N LEU A 112 -11.24 3.73 -10.16
CA LEU A 112 -12.07 4.76 -10.80
C LEU A 112 -11.94 4.78 -12.33
N SER A 113 -10.87 4.22 -12.90
CA SER A 113 -10.67 4.19 -14.35
C SER A 113 -11.73 3.34 -15.08
N ALA A 114 -12.44 2.47 -14.37
CA ALA A 114 -13.60 1.75 -14.91
C ALA A 114 -14.77 2.69 -15.29
N TYR A 115 -14.83 3.88 -14.68
CA TYR A 115 -15.86 4.89 -14.95
C TYR A 115 -15.30 6.05 -15.76
N VAL A 116 -14.07 6.47 -15.46
CA VAL A 116 -13.45 7.66 -16.04
C VAL A 116 -12.08 7.33 -16.65
N PRO A 117 -12.00 6.45 -17.67
CA PRO A 117 -10.78 6.30 -18.46
C PRO A 117 -10.59 7.53 -19.35
N LYS A 118 -9.38 7.71 -19.89
CA LYS A 118 -9.10 8.76 -20.89
C LYS A 118 -10.09 8.64 -22.06
N PRO A 119 -10.75 9.73 -22.50
CA PRO A 119 -10.44 11.15 -22.28
C PRO A 119 -11.06 11.80 -21.02
N GLY A 120 -11.70 11.03 -20.15
CA GLY A 120 -12.29 11.50 -18.90
C GLY A 120 -13.75 11.92 -18.99
N GLN A 121 -14.31 12.22 -17.82
CA GLN A 121 -15.67 12.72 -17.67
C GLN A 121 -15.68 14.03 -16.87
N SER A 122 -16.70 14.85 -17.13
CA SER A 122 -16.88 16.13 -16.44
C SER A 122 -17.07 15.91 -14.93
N LEU A 123 -16.33 16.70 -14.13
CA LEU A 123 -16.45 16.85 -12.68
C LEU A 123 -17.78 17.52 -12.27
N THR A 124 -18.61 17.94 -13.23
CA THR A 124 -19.97 18.45 -13.00
C THR A 124 -21.05 17.56 -13.63
N ALA A 125 -20.67 16.40 -14.17
CA ALA A 125 -21.60 15.46 -14.76
C ALA A 125 -22.65 14.99 -13.75
N ALA A 126 -23.89 14.81 -14.21
CA ALA A 126 -24.96 14.29 -13.36
C ALA A 126 -24.70 12.85 -12.87
N SER A 127 -23.89 12.10 -13.62
CA SER A 127 -23.55 10.70 -13.36
C SER A 127 -22.30 10.28 -14.14
N TRP A 128 -21.45 9.45 -13.54
CA TRP A 128 -20.33 8.77 -14.21
C TRP A 128 -20.63 7.31 -14.54
N GLY A 129 -21.62 6.70 -13.87
CA GLY A 129 -21.99 5.30 -14.11
C GLY A 129 -22.96 4.75 -13.06
N LYS A 130 -23.56 3.58 -13.36
CA LYS A 130 -24.67 3.02 -12.57
C LYS A 130 -24.30 1.93 -11.57
N ILE A 131 -23.13 1.30 -11.69
CA ILE A 131 -22.82 0.06 -10.95
C ILE A 131 -21.50 0.18 -10.20
N ALA A 132 -21.35 1.21 -9.37
CA ALA A 132 -20.26 1.26 -8.38
C ALA A 132 -20.41 0.20 -7.30
N SER A 133 -21.66 -0.15 -6.98
CA SER A 133 -21.97 -1.34 -6.20
C SER A 133 -23.35 -1.89 -6.59
N ILE A 134 -23.51 -3.22 -6.55
CA ILE A 134 -24.74 -3.89 -6.96
C ILE A 134 -25.90 -3.45 -6.05
N GLY A 135 -26.92 -2.81 -6.62
CA GLY A 135 -28.07 -2.29 -5.87
C GLY A 135 -27.82 -0.94 -5.16
N GLY A 136 -26.64 -0.33 -5.37
CA GLY A 136 -26.33 1.02 -4.90
C GLY A 136 -26.80 2.13 -5.84
N SER A 137 -26.52 3.38 -5.45
CA SER A 137 -26.72 4.55 -6.29
C SER A 137 -25.71 4.59 -7.44
N GLU A 138 -26.00 5.46 -8.41
CA GLU A 138 -25.01 5.87 -9.39
C GLU A 138 -23.79 6.52 -8.71
N ILE A 139 -22.62 6.38 -9.33
CA ILE A 139 -21.41 7.10 -8.96
C ILE A 139 -21.37 8.42 -9.70
N LYS A 140 -21.14 9.51 -8.97
CA LYS A 140 -21.20 10.86 -9.55
C LYS A 140 -20.44 11.91 -8.74
N PRO A 141 -20.06 13.02 -9.36
CA PRO A 141 -19.73 14.24 -8.66
C PRO A 141 -20.88 14.75 -7.79
N SER A 142 -20.54 15.32 -6.63
CA SER A 142 -21.51 15.85 -5.65
C SER A 142 -21.22 17.30 -5.20
N GLY A 143 -20.17 17.92 -5.74
CA GLY A 143 -19.79 19.30 -5.46
C GLY A 143 -18.31 19.45 -5.17
N THR A 144 -17.87 20.70 -5.03
CA THR A 144 -16.49 21.05 -4.69
C THR A 144 -16.30 21.06 -3.18
N GLU A 145 -15.18 20.53 -2.71
CA GLU A 145 -14.77 20.50 -1.31
C GLU A 145 -13.28 20.79 -1.20
N LYS A 146 -12.90 21.70 -0.29
CA LYS A 146 -11.50 21.93 0.05
C LYS A 146 -11.10 20.97 1.16
N ILE A 147 -10.16 20.07 0.87
CA ILE A 147 -9.69 19.07 1.83
C ILE A 147 -8.20 19.26 2.15
N THR A 148 -7.81 18.82 3.34
CA THR A 148 -6.40 18.74 3.75
C THR A 148 -5.99 17.28 3.81
N ALA A 149 -4.90 16.96 3.13
CA ALA A 149 -4.15 15.72 3.24
C ALA A 149 -2.74 16.03 3.74
N LYS A 150 -1.98 15.02 4.15
CA LYS A 150 -0.59 15.23 4.60
C LYS A 150 0.30 15.92 3.54
N ALA A 151 0.03 15.72 2.25
CA ALA A 151 0.74 16.39 1.16
C ALA A 151 0.39 17.89 0.98
N GLY A 152 -0.70 18.38 1.57
CA GLY A 152 -1.15 19.75 1.40
C GLY A 152 -2.66 19.93 1.42
N THR A 153 -3.12 21.11 1.03
CA THR A 153 -4.55 21.44 0.90
C THR A 153 -4.93 21.52 -0.57
N PHE A 154 -6.04 20.89 -0.93
CA PHE A 154 -6.48 20.73 -2.32
C PHE A 154 -7.91 21.21 -2.48
N ASP A 155 -8.17 21.93 -3.57
CA ASP A 155 -9.53 22.18 -4.06
C ASP A 155 -9.95 20.94 -4.87
N THR A 156 -10.93 20.20 -4.36
CA THR A 156 -11.31 18.90 -4.92
C THR A 156 -12.78 18.86 -5.31
N THR A 157 -13.14 17.94 -6.19
CA THR A 157 -14.52 17.54 -6.41
C THR A 157 -14.78 16.25 -5.64
N LYS A 158 -15.83 16.25 -4.83
CA LYS A 158 -16.28 15.07 -4.08
C LYS A 158 -17.08 14.16 -5.01
N ILE A 159 -16.60 12.94 -5.20
CA ILE A 159 -17.27 11.86 -5.92
C ILE A 159 -17.93 10.94 -4.88
N ILE A 160 -19.19 10.58 -5.12
CA ILE A 160 -20.01 9.81 -4.17
C ILE A 160 -20.79 8.69 -4.86
N TYR A 161 -20.94 7.58 -4.14
CA TYR A 161 -21.98 6.57 -4.38
C TYR A 161 -22.43 5.95 -3.04
N HIS A 162 -23.66 5.47 -2.97
CA HIS A 162 -24.30 5.01 -1.74
C HIS A 162 -24.84 3.59 -1.89
N LYS A 163 -24.65 2.73 -0.87
CA LYS A 163 -25.33 1.42 -0.78
C LYS A 163 -25.84 1.07 0.62
N SER A 164 -25.42 1.79 1.64
CA SER A 164 -25.90 1.70 3.04
C SER A 164 -25.25 2.85 3.82
N ILE A 165 -23.97 3.04 3.53
CA ILE A 165 -23.14 4.18 3.90
C ILE A 165 -22.64 4.85 2.62
N ASP A 166 -22.33 6.15 2.73
CA ASP A 166 -21.76 6.92 1.64
C ASP A 166 -20.28 6.53 1.43
N ASN A 167 -19.96 6.17 0.21
CA ASN A 167 -18.59 5.98 -0.24
C ASN A 167 -18.12 7.29 -0.87
N THR A 168 -16.99 7.80 -0.42
CA THR A 168 -16.51 9.13 -0.82
C THR A 168 -15.10 9.07 -1.38
N ILE A 169 -14.88 9.73 -2.51
CA ILE A 169 -13.57 9.88 -3.16
C ILE A 169 -13.37 11.35 -3.54
N TRP A 170 -12.24 11.95 -3.20
CA TRP A 170 -11.94 13.34 -3.49
C TRP A 170 -10.93 13.46 -4.62
N VAL A 171 -11.33 14.08 -5.73
CA VAL A 171 -10.54 14.22 -6.94
C VAL A 171 -10.10 15.67 -7.11
N ALA A 172 -8.80 15.91 -7.28
CA ALA A 172 -8.29 17.22 -7.71
C ALA A 172 -8.11 17.21 -9.23
N ASN A 173 -8.54 18.28 -9.90
CA ASN A 173 -8.30 18.43 -11.33
C ASN A 173 -6.79 18.56 -11.61
N GLU A 174 -6.34 18.11 -12.79
CA GLU A 174 -4.93 18.06 -13.19
C GLU A 174 -4.02 17.26 -12.23
N PHE A 175 -4.57 16.28 -11.52
CA PHE A 175 -3.81 15.42 -10.61
C PHE A 175 -4.06 13.92 -10.92
N PRO A 176 -3.01 13.06 -10.95
CA PRO A 176 -3.07 11.74 -11.59
C PRO A 176 -4.00 10.74 -10.90
N PHE A 177 -4.19 10.85 -9.60
CA PHE A 177 -5.05 9.94 -8.83
C PHE A 177 -5.91 10.76 -7.86
N PRO A 178 -6.98 10.21 -7.30
CA PRO A 178 -7.73 10.93 -6.27
C PRO A 178 -6.87 11.22 -5.04
N ILE A 179 -7.09 12.35 -4.39
CA ILE A 179 -6.29 12.82 -3.24
C ILE A 179 -6.57 11.97 -1.99
N LYS A 180 -7.82 11.56 -1.82
CA LYS A 180 -8.30 10.84 -0.64
C LYS A 180 -9.52 9.99 -0.99
N ALA A 181 -9.72 8.88 -0.29
CA ALA A 181 -10.96 8.09 -0.38
C ALA A 181 -11.28 7.37 0.93
N GLN A 182 -12.56 7.08 1.12
CA GLN A 182 -13.11 6.20 2.13
C GLN A 182 -14.30 5.45 1.52
N THR A 183 -14.17 4.14 1.34
CA THR A 183 -15.21 3.27 0.78
C THR A 183 -15.41 2.05 1.66
N TYR A 184 -16.53 1.36 1.46
CA TYR A 184 -17.03 0.34 2.36
C TYR A 184 -17.48 -0.90 1.58
N ALA A 185 -17.26 -2.06 2.17
CA ALA A 185 -17.57 -3.34 1.54
C ALA A 185 -19.09 -3.58 1.53
N ASP A 186 -19.52 -4.40 0.58
CA ASP A 186 -20.92 -4.81 0.50
C ASP A 186 -21.22 -5.89 1.55
N VAL A 187 -21.99 -5.54 2.58
CA VAL A 187 -22.44 -6.50 3.60
C VAL A 187 -23.96 -6.59 3.65
N THR A 188 -24.48 -7.76 4.01
CA THR A 188 -25.91 -8.03 4.18
C THR A 188 -26.40 -7.77 5.60
N THR A 189 -25.48 -7.68 6.57
CA THR A 189 -25.74 -7.47 8.00
C THR A 189 -24.54 -6.79 8.66
N GLY A 190 -24.77 -6.07 9.77
CA GLY A 190 -23.70 -5.43 10.54
C GLY A 190 -23.25 -4.08 9.95
N GLN A 191 -22.17 -3.51 10.51
CA GLN A 191 -21.53 -2.32 9.95
C GLN A 191 -20.58 -2.75 8.82
N PRO A 192 -20.71 -2.16 7.61
CA PRO A 192 -19.78 -2.39 6.52
C PRO A 192 -18.33 -2.07 6.95
N PRO A 193 -17.37 -3.01 6.83
CA PRO A 193 -15.97 -2.67 6.99
C PRO A 193 -15.50 -1.77 5.85
N VAL A 194 -14.37 -1.08 6.05
CA VAL A 194 -13.72 -0.32 4.98
C VAL A 194 -13.31 -1.28 3.87
N GLN A 195 -13.76 -1.03 2.63
CA GLN A 195 -13.29 -1.79 1.46
C GLN A 195 -11.93 -1.25 1.04
N TYR A 196 -11.83 0.05 0.79
CA TYR A 196 -10.55 0.72 0.66
C TYR A 196 -10.61 2.15 1.18
N ALA A 197 -9.47 2.64 1.63
CA ALA A 197 -9.26 4.03 1.98
C ALA A 197 -7.84 4.42 1.59
N PHE A 198 -7.63 5.67 1.22
CA PHE A 198 -6.28 6.17 0.99
C PHE A 198 -6.18 7.66 1.23
N GLU A 199 -4.96 8.12 1.48
CA GLU A 199 -4.63 9.54 1.60
C GLU A 199 -3.27 9.84 0.95
N LEU A 200 -3.22 10.92 0.16
CA LEU A 200 -1.98 11.43 -0.41
C LEU A 200 -1.05 11.96 0.69
N LEU A 201 0.10 11.30 0.86
CA LEU A 201 1.12 11.64 1.85
C LEU A 201 2.13 12.67 1.34
N ALA A 202 2.55 12.53 0.09
CA ALA A 202 3.54 13.42 -0.54
C ALA A 202 3.38 13.42 -2.06
N THR A 203 3.82 14.51 -2.69
CA THR A 203 3.93 14.64 -4.15
C THR A 203 5.04 15.63 -4.47
N GLY A 204 5.70 15.47 -5.62
CA GLY A 204 6.75 16.40 -6.02
C GLY A 204 7.33 16.12 -7.41
N THR A 205 8.33 16.92 -7.77
CA THR A 205 9.13 16.76 -8.99
C THR A 205 10.51 16.19 -8.65
N GLY A 206 11.15 15.52 -9.61
CA GLY A 206 12.40 14.81 -9.40
C GLY A 206 12.18 13.37 -8.94
N GLU A 207 13.29 12.66 -8.75
CA GLU A 207 13.25 11.36 -8.08
C GLU A 207 12.58 11.51 -6.71
N PRO A 208 11.68 10.58 -6.34
CA PRO A 208 11.10 10.59 -5.01
C PRO A 208 12.23 10.58 -3.99
N PRO A 209 12.10 11.31 -2.86
CA PRO A 209 13.09 11.22 -1.82
C PRO A 209 13.27 9.73 -1.53
N ALA A 210 14.50 9.24 -1.69
CA ALA A 210 14.81 7.92 -1.21
C ALA A 210 14.31 7.93 0.24
N ARG A 211 13.32 7.10 0.55
CA ARG A 211 13.29 6.65 1.92
C ARG A 211 14.61 5.92 2.01
N SER A 212 15.58 6.56 2.68
CA SER A 212 16.66 5.82 3.30
C SER A 212 16.01 4.60 3.93
N ASN A 213 16.73 3.49 4.01
CA ASN A 213 16.24 2.30 4.70
C ASN A 213 16.02 2.54 6.22
N VAL A 214 15.62 3.76 6.62
CA VAL A 214 14.72 4.09 7.72
C VAL A 214 13.43 3.30 7.50
N VAL A 215 13.57 2.02 7.75
CA VAL A 215 12.54 1.15 8.27
C VAL A 215 11.78 1.98 9.31
N GLU A 216 10.56 2.40 9.00
CA GLU A 216 9.67 2.98 10.01
C GLU A 216 9.46 1.87 11.03
N ILE A 217 10.08 2.00 12.20
CA ILE A 217 9.99 1.01 13.26
C ILE A 217 8.54 1.02 13.74
N PRO A 218 7.76 -0.04 13.45
CA PRO A 218 6.40 -0.10 13.95
C PRO A 218 6.46 -0.10 15.48
N LYS A 219 5.53 0.62 16.11
CA LYS A 219 5.45 0.69 17.56
C LYS A 219 4.31 -0.19 18.04
N PRO A 220 4.48 -0.88 19.19
CA PRO A 220 3.37 -1.60 19.78
C PRO A 220 2.30 -0.62 20.32
N PRO A 221 1.03 -1.05 20.42
CA PRO A 221 0.50 -2.31 19.90
C PRO A 221 0.24 -2.25 18.39
N LEU A 222 0.28 -3.41 17.73
CA LEU A 222 -0.20 -3.58 16.36
C LEU A 222 -1.45 -4.46 16.36
N GLU A 223 -2.46 -4.07 15.60
CA GLU A 223 -3.66 -4.87 15.36
C GLU A 223 -3.64 -5.41 13.93
N GLN A 224 -4.07 -6.66 13.76
CA GLN A 224 -4.27 -7.29 12.46
C GLN A 224 -5.58 -8.08 12.44
N ARG A 225 -6.36 -7.89 11.39
CA ARG A 225 -7.49 -8.76 11.08
C ARG A 225 -6.95 -10.10 10.56
N THR A 226 -7.57 -11.20 10.97
CA THR A 226 -7.16 -12.52 10.47
C THR A 226 -7.54 -12.69 8.98
N ALA A 227 -6.88 -13.61 8.29
CA ALA A 227 -7.06 -13.81 6.84
C ALA A 227 -8.52 -14.08 6.40
N ARG A 228 -9.34 -14.78 7.21
CA ARG A 228 -10.78 -14.93 6.93
C ARG A 228 -11.60 -13.77 7.47
N GLY A 229 -11.02 -13.04 8.42
CA GLY A 229 -11.55 -11.81 8.94
C GLY A 229 -12.65 -11.98 9.96
N THR A 230 -12.70 -13.15 10.60
CA THR A 230 -13.60 -13.47 11.72
C THR A 230 -13.07 -12.89 13.04
N TYR A 231 -11.74 -12.76 13.16
CA TYR A 231 -11.08 -12.33 14.38
C TYR A 231 -10.09 -11.19 14.11
N PHE A 232 -9.71 -10.50 15.18
CA PHE A 232 -8.60 -9.57 15.23
C PHE A 232 -7.57 -10.08 16.25
N VAL A 233 -6.30 -9.86 15.94
CA VAL A 233 -5.18 -10.19 16.81
C VAL A 233 -4.43 -8.89 17.10
N ASP A 234 -4.26 -8.60 18.38
CA ASP A 234 -3.37 -7.55 18.86
C ASP A 234 -2.04 -8.15 19.29
N LEU A 235 -0.95 -7.57 18.80
CA LEU A 235 0.41 -7.85 19.20
C LEU A 235 0.99 -6.62 19.90
N ASP A 236 1.09 -6.67 21.22
CA ASP A 236 1.82 -5.71 22.04
C ASP A 236 3.17 -6.30 22.44
N TRP A 237 4.19 -5.48 22.69
CA TRP A 237 5.48 -5.97 23.15
C TRP A 237 6.26 -4.99 24.01
N SER A 238 7.11 -5.55 24.87
CA SER A 238 8.01 -4.78 25.73
C SER A 238 9.41 -5.43 25.81
N PRO A 239 10.49 -4.65 25.69
CA PRO A 239 10.53 -3.20 25.43
C PRO A 239 10.10 -2.85 23.99
N ALA A 240 9.54 -1.64 23.80
CA ALA A 240 9.06 -1.18 22.48
C ALA A 240 10.19 -1.13 21.44
N ASP A 241 11.38 -0.70 21.85
CA ASP A 241 12.59 -0.78 21.04
C ASP A 241 13.24 -2.16 21.21
N ILE A 242 13.07 -3.02 20.21
CA ILE A 242 13.60 -4.39 20.23
C ILE A 242 15.09 -4.35 19.90
N GLN A 243 15.92 -4.72 20.88
CA GLN A 243 17.37 -4.69 20.73
C GLN A 243 17.97 -6.09 20.68
N PRO A 244 18.96 -6.32 19.80
CA PRO A 244 19.81 -7.50 19.87
C PRO A 244 20.38 -7.74 21.28
N GLY A 245 20.42 -9.00 21.70
CA GLY A 245 20.92 -9.42 23.01
C GLY A 245 19.94 -9.25 24.17
N LYS A 246 18.74 -8.69 23.93
CA LYS A 246 17.66 -8.60 24.92
C LYS A 246 16.49 -9.52 24.53
N SER A 247 15.79 -10.03 25.54
CA SER A 247 14.52 -10.72 25.34
C SER A 247 13.37 -9.71 25.27
N VAL A 248 12.41 -9.99 24.41
CA VAL A 248 11.20 -9.21 24.22
C VAL A 248 10.02 -10.07 24.67
N SER A 249 9.15 -9.48 25.48
CA SER A 249 7.89 -10.08 25.89
C SER A 249 6.79 -9.60 24.95
N PHE A 250 6.23 -10.51 24.17
CA PHE A 250 5.06 -10.29 23.31
C PHE A 250 3.79 -10.67 24.06
N GLN A 251 2.82 -9.76 24.08
CA GLN A 251 1.47 -9.99 24.56
C GLN A 251 0.54 -10.13 23.36
N ILE A 252 -0.13 -11.28 23.26
CA ILE A 252 -1.04 -11.60 22.16
C ILE A 252 -2.47 -11.58 22.69
N SER A 253 -3.29 -10.73 22.11
CA SER A 253 -4.71 -10.60 22.42
C SER A 253 -5.58 -10.95 21.23
N PHE A 254 -6.77 -11.50 21.48
CA PHE A 254 -7.67 -12.01 20.46
C PHE A 254 -9.06 -11.42 20.64
N PHE A 255 -9.63 -10.91 19.56
CA PHE A 255 -10.96 -10.29 19.55
C PHE A 255 -11.82 -10.85 18.41
N ASP A 256 -13.14 -10.83 18.59
CA ASP A 256 -14.09 -11.14 17.53
C ASP A 256 -14.36 -9.92 16.63
N SER A 257 -15.26 -10.07 15.65
CA SER A 257 -15.61 -8.99 14.73
C SER A 257 -16.22 -7.76 15.39
N ASP A 258 -16.81 -7.90 16.58
CA ASP A 258 -17.37 -6.81 17.37
C ASP A 258 -16.32 -6.18 18.32
N HIS A 259 -15.05 -6.57 18.16
CA HIS A 259 -13.91 -6.22 19.02
C HIS A 259 -14.12 -6.62 20.49
N ALA A 260 -14.92 -7.67 20.74
CA ALA A 260 -15.04 -8.25 22.06
C ALA A 260 -13.93 -9.29 22.28
N ALA A 261 -13.32 -9.27 23.47
CA ALA A 261 -12.24 -10.18 23.81
C ALA A 261 -12.70 -11.64 23.78
N VAL A 262 -11.92 -12.48 23.11
CA VAL A 262 -12.17 -13.91 22.93
C VAL A 262 -11.35 -14.71 23.96
N ARG A 263 -11.90 -15.84 24.41
CA ARG A 263 -11.29 -16.72 25.42
C ARG A 263 -11.07 -18.12 24.87
N ASP A 264 -10.23 -18.87 25.57
CA ASP A 264 -9.92 -20.26 25.28
C ASP A 264 -9.43 -20.46 23.83
N VAL A 265 -8.42 -19.68 23.45
CA VAL A 265 -7.83 -19.72 22.10
C VAL A 265 -6.64 -20.66 22.07
N SER A 266 -6.67 -21.66 21.18
CA SER A 266 -5.49 -22.45 20.82
C SER A 266 -4.81 -21.80 19.62
N TYR A 267 -3.50 -21.61 19.66
CA TYR A 267 -2.77 -20.91 18.61
C TYR A 267 -1.31 -21.35 18.47
N ASP A 268 -0.72 -21.12 17.31
CA ASP A 268 0.71 -21.19 17.07
C ASP A 268 1.30 -19.78 17.00
N PHE A 269 2.54 -19.65 17.46
CA PHE A 269 3.29 -18.40 17.47
C PHE A 269 4.67 -18.64 16.87
N LYS A 270 4.97 -17.94 15.79
CA LYS A 270 6.24 -18.10 15.08
C LYS A 270 6.89 -16.75 14.82
N VAL A 271 8.21 -16.68 15.00
CA VAL A 271 8.99 -15.50 14.69
C VAL A 271 10.09 -15.86 13.70
N THR A 272 10.15 -15.15 12.58
CA THR A 272 11.10 -15.41 11.49
C THR A 272 11.83 -14.13 11.10
N ASP A 273 13.16 -14.18 10.95
CA ASP A 273 13.95 -13.03 10.50
C ASP A 273 13.87 -12.81 8.98
N SER A 274 14.43 -11.70 8.50
CA SER A 274 14.45 -11.36 7.07
C SER A 274 15.22 -12.34 6.18
N HIS A 275 16.05 -13.21 6.75
CA HIS A 275 16.79 -14.25 6.01
C HIS A 275 16.04 -15.59 5.99
N GLY A 276 14.84 -15.66 6.59
CA GLY A 276 14.05 -16.87 6.70
C GLY A 276 14.45 -17.78 7.85
N ASN A 277 15.32 -17.34 8.77
CA ASN A 277 15.66 -18.12 9.95
C ASN A 277 14.54 -17.99 10.97
N VAL A 278 14.09 -19.13 11.50
CA VAL A 278 13.08 -19.17 12.55
C VAL A 278 13.77 -18.91 13.90
N LEU A 279 13.33 -17.85 14.59
CA LEU A 279 13.82 -17.45 15.90
C LEU A 279 13.07 -18.18 17.02
N GLU A 280 11.77 -18.36 16.83
CA GLU A 280 10.88 -19.06 17.75
C GLU A 280 9.75 -19.72 16.96
N ASP A 281 9.33 -20.92 17.35
CA ASP A 281 8.25 -21.69 16.70
C ASP A 281 7.48 -22.49 17.77
N LEU A 282 6.46 -21.87 18.35
CA LEU A 282 5.66 -22.42 19.43
C LEU A 282 4.34 -22.92 18.88
N MET A 283 4.14 -24.23 18.92
CA MET A 283 2.87 -24.86 18.53
C MET A 283 1.95 -25.05 19.73
N ASP A 284 0.65 -25.10 19.45
CA ASP A 284 -0.39 -25.51 20.41
C ASP A 284 -0.34 -24.70 21.73
N ARG A 285 -0.09 -23.39 21.64
CA ARG A 285 -0.24 -22.48 22.78
C ARG A 285 -1.71 -22.34 23.12
N PHE A 286 -2.02 -22.14 24.39
CA PHE A 286 -3.40 -22.03 24.85
C PHE A 286 -3.58 -20.79 25.73
N ALA A 287 -4.35 -19.84 25.23
CA ALA A 287 -4.75 -18.63 25.93
C ALA A 287 -6.14 -18.82 26.56
N ALA A 288 -6.20 -19.18 27.84
CA ALA A 288 -7.46 -19.25 28.61
C ALA A 288 -8.15 -17.87 28.74
N SER A 289 -7.35 -16.80 28.65
CA SER A 289 -7.78 -15.41 28.58
C SER A 289 -6.72 -14.61 27.81
N SER A 290 -7.14 -13.57 27.11
CA SER A 290 -6.24 -12.61 26.47
C SER A 290 -5.88 -11.46 27.45
N PRO A 291 -4.63 -10.96 27.44
CA PRO A 291 -3.50 -11.42 26.63
C PRO A 291 -2.85 -12.72 27.14
N ASP A 292 -2.30 -13.53 26.23
CA ASP A 292 -1.26 -14.53 26.54
C ASP A 292 0.13 -13.95 26.24
N THR A 293 1.17 -14.45 26.91
CA THR A 293 2.52 -13.86 26.81
C THR A 293 3.55 -14.87 26.30
N GLN A 294 4.28 -14.49 25.25
CA GLN A 294 5.41 -15.25 24.72
C GLN A 294 6.68 -14.42 24.79
N THR A 295 7.82 -15.06 25.04
CA THR A 295 9.12 -14.36 25.16
C THR A 295 10.06 -14.85 24.07
N VAL A 296 10.66 -13.92 23.32
CA VAL A 296 11.60 -14.23 22.24
C VAL A 296 12.90 -13.48 22.47
N SER A 297 14.04 -14.12 22.20
CA SER A 297 15.35 -13.50 22.33
C SER A 297 15.94 -13.13 20.97
N PHE A 298 16.34 -11.87 20.83
CA PHE A 298 16.99 -11.37 19.62
C PHE A 298 18.51 -11.35 19.78
N SER A 299 19.24 -11.43 18.68
CA SER A 299 20.71 -11.43 18.62
C SER A 299 21.19 -10.57 17.45
N ASP A 300 22.47 -10.18 17.43
CA ASP A 300 22.98 -9.32 16.36
C ASP A 300 22.86 -9.96 14.96
N LYS A 301 22.79 -11.28 14.90
CA LYS A 301 22.66 -12.05 13.65
C LYS A 301 21.26 -11.96 13.03
N ASN A 302 20.25 -11.65 13.83
CA ASN A 302 18.86 -11.55 13.40
C ASN A 302 18.29 -10.13 13.55
N ALA A 303 19.18 -9.14 13.65
CA ALA A 303 18.82 -7.73 13.57
C ALA A 303 18.26 -7.41 12.17
N GLY A 304 17.25 -6.54 12.13
CA GLY A 304 16.55 -6.13 10.92
C GLY A 304 15.04 -6.40 11.00
N PRO A 305 14.35 -6.39 9.84
CA PRO A 305 12.94 -6.73 9.76
C PRO A 305 12.69 -8.17 10.17
N VAL A 306 11.63 -8.38 10.94
CA VAL A 306 11.22 -9.66 11.51
C VAL A 306 9.72 -9.83 11.26
N THR A 307 9.29 -11.05 10.96
CA THR A 307 7.89 -11.43 10.86
C THR A 307 7.46 -12.18 12.12
N VAL A 308 6.32 -11.81 12.70
CA VAL A 308 5.61 -12.57 13.73
C VAL A 308 4.33 -13.10 13.12
N ASP A 309 4.18 -14.42 13.07
CA ASP A 309 2.97 -15.11 12.61
C ASP A 309 2.23 -15.66 13.82
N VAL A 310 0.94 -15.34 13.91
CA VAL A 310 0.01 -15.90 14.90
C VAL A 310 -1.06 -16.67 14.13
N ASN A 311 -1.13 -17.98 14.34
CA ASN A 311 -2.11 -18.85 13.70
C ASN A 311 -3.10 -19.38 14.74
N MET A 312 -4.38 -19.04 14.63
CA MET A 312 -5.42 -19.53 15.52
C MET A 312 -5.92 -20.91 15.07
N ASN A 313 -5.66 -21.91 15.91
CA ASN A 313 -6.02 -23.30 15.68
C ASN A 313 -7.41 -23.66 16.23
N ALA A 314 -7.86 -23.00 17.29
CA ALA A 314 -9.19 -23.19 17.87
C ALA A 314 -9.63 -22.01 18.73
N VAL A 315 -10.95 -21.81 18.84
CA VAL A 315 -11.57 -20.84 19.74
C VAL A 315 -12.68 -21.52 20.53
N GLY A 316 -12.53 -21.57 21.86
CA GLY A 316 -13.40 -22.36 22.72
C GLY A 316 -13.34 -23.84 22.37
N SER A 317 -14.50 -24.47 22.13
CA SER A 317 -14.57 -25.87 21.66
C SER A 317 -14.72 -26.00 20.15
N ARG A 318 -14.52 -24.92 19.39
CA ARG A 318 -14.71 -24.90 17.93
C ARG A 318 -13.37 -24.92 17.22
N ASP A 319 -13.20 -25.95 16.39
CA ASP A 319 -12.20 -25.98 15.34
C ASP A 319 -12.64 -25.01 14.22
N PRO A 320 -11.81 -24.04 13.80
CA PRO A 320 -12.11 -23.11 12.71
C PRO A 320 -12.30 -23.83 11.36
N GLY A 321 -11.90 -25.11 11.29
CA GLY A 321 -11.97 -25.97 10.13
C GLY A 321 -10.68 -25.94 9.30
N PRO A 322 -10.70 -26.38 8.03
CA PRO A 322 -9.51 -26.51 7.20
C PRO A 322 -8.89 -25.17 6.75
N PHE A 323 -9.43 -24.05 7.21
CA PHE A 323 -9.01 -22.70 6.83
C PHE A 323 -8.38 -22.01 8.03
N VAL A 324 -7.13 -21.58 7.83
CA VAL A 324 -6.24 -20.99 8.83
C VAL A 324 -6.70 -19.56 9.14
N GLU A 325 -7.04 -19.30 10.41
CA GLU A 325 -7.25 -17.94 10.92
C GLU A 325 -5.90 -17.38 11.37
N SER A 326 -5.16 -16.73 10.48
CA SER A 326 -3.82 -16.21 10.79
C SER A 326 -3.73 -14.70 10.70
N ALA A 327 -2.85 -14.13 11.53
CA ALA A 327 -2.42 -12.75 11.51
C ALA A 327 -0.90 -12.69 11.39
N GLN A 328 -0.40 -11.80 10.52
CA GLN A 328 1.03 -11.59 10.31
C GLN A 328 1.38 -10.15 10.67
N PHE A 329 2.43 -9.98 11.46
CA PHE A 329 2.96 -8.69 11.87
C PHE A 329 4.41 -8.58 11.43
N ASN A 330 4.79 -7.47 10.83
CA ASN A 330 6.18 -7.12 10.60
C ASN A 330 6.64 -6.17 11.70
N ILE A 331 7.77 -6.48 12.31
CA ILE A 331 8.43 -5.68 13.34
C ILE A 331 9.92 -5.54 13.01
N VAL A 332 10.66 -4.82 13.85
CA VAL A 332 12.06 -4.50 13.59
C VAL A 332 12.88 -4.69 14.85
N ALA A 333 13.89 -5.55 14.78
CA ALA A 333 14.92 -5.69 15.82
C ALA A 333 16.14 -4.84 15.43
N ALA A 334 16.42 -3.76 16.15
CA ALA A 334 17.51 -2.85 15.81
C ALA A 334 18.34 -2.44 17.04
N PRO A 335 19.66 -2.25 16.88
CA PRO A 335 20.49 -1.64 17.92
C PRO A 335 20.04 -0.22 18.25
N GLU A 336 20.28 0.25 19.49
CA GLU A 336 19.99 1.64 19.89
C GLU A 336 20.78 2.64 19.03
N PHE A 337 20.10 3.25 18.07
CA PHE A 337 20.49 4.52 17.48
C PHE A 337 19.27 5.44 17.52
N PRO A 338 19.42 6.78 17.54
CA PRO A 338 18.27 7.67 17.43
C PRO A 338 17.42 7.23 16.23
N ALA A 339 16.11 7.07 16.45
CA ALA A 339 15.13 6.44 15.55
C ALA A 339 15.15 6.92 14.08
N SER A 340 15.85 8.01 13.80
CA SER A 340 16.08 8.57 12.47
C SER A 340 17.21 7.92 11.65
N ALA A 341 17.98 6.95 12.16
CA ALA A 341 19.25 6.54 11.54
C ALA A 341 19.54 5.04 11.48
N ILE A 342 18.53 4.16 11.40
CA ILE A 342 18.80 2.77 11.02
C ILE A 342 19.01 2.76 9.49
N PHE A 343 20.26 2.56 9.06
CA PHE A 343 20.61 2.31 7.68
C PHE A 343 20.85 0.81 7.52
N ILE A 344 19.83 0.03 7.13
CA ILE A 344 20.09 -1.35 6.69
C ILE A 344 20.67 -1.25 5.28
N GLY A 345 21.97 -1.45 5.13
CA GLY A 345 22.68 -1.20 3.89
C GLY A 345 22.25 -2.09 2.73
N THR A 346 21.32 -1.60 1.92
CA THR A 346 21.27 -1.81 0.48
C THR A 346 20.86 -0.48 -0.14
N ALA A 347 21.83 0.25 -0.68
CA ALA A 347 21.52 1.34 -1.58
C ALA A 347 20.72 0.74 -2.75
N ILE A 348 19.40 0.91 -2.74
CA ILE A 348 18.62 0.80 -3.97
C ILE A 348 19.01 2.03 -4.77
N LEU A 349 20.14 1.93 -5.47
CA LEU A 349 20.33 2.69 -6.70
C LEU A 349 19.14 2.28 -7.57
N VAL A 350 18.14 3.15 -7.69
CA VAL A 350 17.14 3.07 -8.74
C VAL A 350 17.94 3.02 -10.03
N GLY A 351 18.11 1.82 -10.55
CA GLY A 351 19.13 1.52 -11.53
C GLY A 351 18.93 2.38 -12.76
N THR A 352 19.98 3.11 -13.13
CA THR A 352 20.24 3.55 -14.49
C THR A 352 20.06 2.34 -15.40
N VAL A 353 18.92 2.27 -16.10
CA VAL A 353 18.66 1.24 -17.11
C VAL A 353 19.66 1.46 -18.24
N PHE A 354 20.76 0.70 -18.22
CA PHE A 354 21.62 0.52 -19.38
C PHE A 354 20.82 -0.23 -20.44
N VAL A 355 20.31 0.52 -21.42
CA VAL A 355 19.81 -0.05 -22.67
C VAL A 355 21.00 -0.68 -23.39
N ILE A 356 21.18 -2.00 -23.26
CA ILE A 356 22.05 -2.76 -24.17
C ILE A 356 21.25 -2.97 -25.46
N THR A 357 21.32 -2.02 -26.38
CA THR A 357 20.92 -2.25 -27.78
C THR A 357 21.96 -3.14 -28.43
N ARG A 358 21.67 -4.44 -28.47
CA ARG A 358 22.46 -5.43 -29.21
C ARG A 358 22.20 -5.23 -30.71
N PHE A 359 22.97 -4.37 -31.36
CA PHE A 359 23.10 -4.39 -32.83
C PHE A 359 23.85 -5.65 -33.24
N ALA A 360 23.12 -6.75 -33.42
CA ALA A 360 23.60 -7.85 -34.24
C ALA A 360 23.50 -7.41 -35.71
N ARG A 361 24.61 -6.88 -36.26
CA ARG A 361 24.82 -6.91 -37.71
C ARG A 361 24.93 -8.37 -38.12
N VAL A 362 23.82 -8.94 -38.60
CA VAL A 362 23.83 -10.17 -39.37
C VAL A 362 24.60 -9.87 -40.66
N GLY A 363 25.86 -10.30 -40.69
CA GLY A 363 26.61 -10.45 -41.92
C GLY A 363 26.07 -11.65 -42.69
N LEU A 364 25.52 -11.41 -43.86
CA LEU A 364 25.27 -12.42 -44.88
C LEU A 364 25.90 -11.96 -46.20
N ALA A 365 26.33 -12.94 -47.00
CA ALA A 365 27.04 -12.89 -48.29
C ALA A 365 28.57 -12.83 -48.17
N LYS A 366 29.37 -13.72 -48.77
CA LYS A 366 29.15 -14.83 -49.73
C LYS A 366 30.38 -15.74 -49.64
N LEU A 367 30.18 -17.06 -49.64
CA LEU A 367 31.21 -18.03 -50.03
C LEU A 367 31.09 -18.24 -51.54
N SER A 368 32.13 -17.87 -52.28
CA SER A 368 32.47 -18.43 -53.58
C SER A 368 33.99 -18.52 -53.69
N ASP A 369 34.44 -19.64 -54.26
CA ASP A 369 35.77 -19.95 -54.82
C ASP A 369 36.83 -20.51 -53.86
N ALA A 370 36.84 -21.85 -53.72
CA ALA A 370 37.89 -22.76 -54.22
C ALA A 370 37.65 -24.19 -53.71
#